data_AF-A0A7I8N0Q2-F1
#
_entry.id   AF-A0A7I8N0Q2-F1
#
_cell.length_a   1.000
_cell.length_b   1.000
_cell.length_c   1.000
_cell.angle_alpha   90.00
_cell.angle_beta   90.00
_cell.angle_gamma   90.00
#
_symmetry.space_group_name_H-M   'P 1'
#
loop_
_entity.id
_entity.type
_entity.pdbx_description
1 polymer ?
#
loop_
_entity_poly.entity_id
_entity_poly.type
_entity_poly.pdbx_seq_one_letter_code
_entity_poly.pdbx_strand_id
1 'polypeptide(L)' 'MRIIRLILDHPLTDLFVSVVLIVTALSEDWHTLYTDLVHFDAGVHHGVLVLGVVSLLKTIPDLLDAAERIYKVRERAG' A
#
# COMPACT_ATOMS: atom_id res chain seq x y z
N MET A 1 -21.59 -7.49 -9.98
CA MET A 1 -20.20 -7.18 -9.59
C MET A 1 -19.73 -5.76 -9.97
N ARG A 2 -20.61 -4.73 -9.98
CA ARG A 2 -20.20 -3.35 -10.32
C ARG A 2 -19.63 -2.57 -9.12
N ILE A 3 -20.26 -2.72 -7.96
CA ILE A 3 -19.89 -2.00 -6.73
C ILE A 3 -18.51 -2.41 -6.20
N ILE A 4 -18.16 -3.69 -6.29
CA ILE A 4 -16.87 -4.21 -5.82
C ILE A 4 -15.70 -3.59 -6.61
N ARG A 5 -15.83 -3.49 -7.94
CA ARG A 5 -14.81 -2.83 -8.79
C ARG A 5 -14.69 -1.34 -8.49
N LEU A 6 -15.82 -0.66 -8.25
CA LEU A 6 -15.80 0.77 -7.91
C LEU A 6 -15.01 1.06 -6.61
N ILE A 7 -15.03 0.13 -5.66
CA ILE A 7 -14.29 0.25 -4.41
C ILE A 7 -12.84 -0.19 -4.58
N LEU A 8 -12.60 -1.33 -5.25
CA LEU A 8 -11.26 -1.89 -5.45
C LEU A 8 -10.38 -1.08 -6.41
N ASP A 9 -10.97 -0.41 -7.41
CA ASP A 9 -10.22 0.35 -8.41
C ASP A 9 -9.87 1.78 -7.93
N HIS A 10 -10.10 2.11 -6.65
CA HIS A 10 -9.82 3.42 -6.10
C HIS A 10 -8.43 3.46 -5.43
N PRO A 11 -7.53 4.39 -5.80
CA PRO A 11 -6.15 4.42 -5.28
C PRO A 11 -6.06 4.58 -3.76
N LEU A 12 -7.07 5.20 -3.12
CA LEU A 12 -7.16 5.24 -1.65
C LEU A 12 -7.45 3.87 -1.01
N THR A 13 -8.17 2.97 -1.71
CA THR A 13 -8.45 1.63 -1.21
C THR A 13 -7.17 0.80 -1.22
N ASP A 14 -6.40 0.86 -2.30
CA ASP A 14 -5.11 0.17 -2.38
C ASP A 14 -4.11 0.71 -1.35
N LEU A 15 -4.12 2.02 -1.11
CA LEU A 15 -3.31 2.64 -0.07
C LEU A 15 -3.72 2.13 1.32
N PHE A 16 -5.02 2.11 1.60
CA PHE A 16 -5.57 1.64 2.87
C PHE A 16 -5.21 0.17 3.12
N VAL A 17 -5.42 -0.69 2.14
CA VAL A 17 -5.10 -2.13 2.22
C VAL A 17 -3.60 -2.32 2.47
N SER A 18 -2.74 -1.58 1.77
CA SER A 18 -1.30 -1.65 1.94
C SER A 18 -0.86 -1.24 3.36
N VAL A 19 -1.44 -0.16 3.90
CA VAL A 19 -1.19 0.28 5.27
C VAL A 19 -1.65 -0.75 6.29
N VAL A 20 -2.84 -1.32 6.12
CA VAL A 20 -3.35 -2.38 7.00
C VAL A 20 -2.42 -3.59 6.98
N LEU A 21 -1.99 -4.05 5.81
CA LEU A 21 -1.04 -5.17 5.68
C LEU A 21 0.27 -4.90 6.43
N ILE A 22 0.84 -3.70 6.26
CA ILE A 22 2.07 -3.32 6.95
C ILE A 22 1.84 -3.30 8.46
N VAL A 23 0.80 -2.61 8.94
CA VAL A 23 0.53 -2.47 10.39
C VAL A 23 0.28 -3.82 11.03
N THR A 24 -0.50 -4.70 10.39
CA THR A 24 -0.77 -6.05 10.88
C THR A 24 0.52 -6.86 10.99
N ALA A 25 1.33 -6.90 9.92
CA ALA A 25 2.59 -7.63 9.91
C ALA A 25 3.60 -7.08 10.94
N LEU A 26 3.61 -5.76 11.17
CA LEU A 26 4.41 -5.13 12.21
C LEU A 26 3.93 -5.45 13.63
N SER A 27 2.61 -5.59 13.83
CA SER A 27 2.02 -5.87 15.13
C SER A 27 2.21 -7.31 15.60
N GLU A 28 2.33 -8.25 14.66
CA GLU A 28 2.49 -9.68 14.96
C GLU A 28 3.92 -10.03 15.37
N ASP A 29 4.93 -9.40 14.75
CA ASP A 29 6.28 -10.00 14.75
C ASP A 29 7.44 -8.97 14.76
N TRP A 30 7.28 -7.80 15.41
CA TRP A 30 8.36 -6.79 15.47
C TRP A 30 9.69 -7.30 16.03
N HIS A 31 9.65 -8.27 16.96
CA HIS A 31 10.85 -8.81 17.60
C HIS A 31 11.61 -9.84 16.74
N THR A 32 10.88 -10.60 15.91
CA THR A 32 11.41 -11.65 15.02
C THR A 32 11.81 -11.06 13.66
N LEU A 33 11.12 -10.01 13.22
CA LEU A 33 11.39 -9.28 11.97
C LEU A 33 12.85 -8.85 11.80
N TYR A 34 13.48 -8.28 12.82
CA TYR A 34 14.88 -7.86 12.72
C TYR A 34 15.81 -9.06 12.53
N THR A 35 15.57 -10.13 13.28
CA THR A 35 16.39 -11.34 13.25
C THR A 35 16.22 -12.08 11.92
N ASP A 36 15.00 -12.15 11.39
CA ASP A 36 14.68 -12.86 10.15
C ASP A 36 15.13 -12.08 8.90
N LEU A 37 15.13 -10.73 8.96
CA LEU A 37 15.73 -9.89 7.93
C LEU A 37 17.26 -10.04 7.87
N VAL A 38 17.92 -10.15 9.04
CA VAL A 38 19.37 -10.35 9.12
C VAL A 38 19.78 -11.74 8.66
N HIS A 39 18.97 -12.77 8.93
CA HIS A 39 19.24 -14.15 8.52
C HIS A 39 18.68 -14.51 7.13
N PHE A 40 17.99 -13.58 6.46
CA PHE A 40 17.37 -13.79 5.14
C PHE A 40 16.37 -14.95 5.09
N ASP A 41 15.83 -15.35 6.25
CA ASP A 41 14.83 -16.42 6.38
C ASP A 41 13.44 -15.80 6.46
N ALA A 42 13.04 -15.15 5.37
CA ALA A 42 11.73 -14.51 5.26
C ALA A 42 10.64 -15.58 5.03
N GLY A 43 10.24 -16.26 6.11
CA GLY A 43 9.10 -17.17 6.10
C GLY A 43 7.77 -16.49 5.69
N VAL A 44 6.73 -17.29 5.46
CA VAL A 44 5.40 -16.85 4.96
C VAL A 44 4.79 -15.71 5.77
N HIS A 45 5.10 -15.59 7.06
CA HIS A 45 4.67 -14.49 7.93
C HIS A 45 5.26 -13.12 7.49
N HIS A 46 6.54 -13.05 7.12
CA HIS A 46 7.21 -11.82 6.70
C HIS A 46 6.95 -11.44 5.24
N GLY A 47 6.51 -12.40 4.43
CA GLY A 47 6.07 -12.16 3.06
C GLY A 47 4.90 -11.16 2.97
N VAL A 48 4.05 -11.11 4.00
CA VAL A 48 2.93 -10.17 4.10
C VAL A 48 3.42 -8.73 4.30
N LEU A 49 4.47 -8.52 5.09
CA LEU A 49 5.11 -7.21 5.25
C LEU A 49 5.68 -6.73 3.91
N VAL A 50 6.44 -7.59 3.23
CA VAL A 50 7.01 -7.27 1.90
C VAL A 50 5.92 -6.97 0.90
N LEU A 51 4.84 -7.75 0.89
CA LEU A 51 3.67 -7.50 0.05
C LEU A 51 3.03 -6.14 0.36
N GLY A 52 2.86 -5.81 1.64
CA GLY A 52 2.33 -4.52 2.08
C GLY A 52 3.19 -3.35 1.61
N VAL A 53 4.52 -3.45 1.76
CA VAL A 53 5.48 -2.41 1.32
C VAL A 53 5.48 -2.26 -0.20
N VAL A 54 5.54 -3.37 -0.95
CA VAL A 54 5.52 -3.34 -2.42
C VAL A 54 4.19 -2.77 -2.93
N SER A 55 3.08 -3.09 -2.27
CA SER A 55 1.75 -2.56 -2.63
C SER A 55 1.68 -1.06 -2.34
N LEU A 56 2.21 -0.62 -1.19
CA LEU A 56 2.32 0.80 -0.85
C LEU A 56 3.14 1.58 -1.89
N LEU A 57 4.29 1.04 -2.31
CA LEU A 57 5.13 1.65 -3.34
C LEU A 57 4.43 1.76 -4.70
N LYS A 58 3.61 0.77 -5.07
CA LYS A 58 2.81 0.80 -6.30
C LYS A 58 1.73 1.87 -6.28
N THR A 59 1.16 2.19 -5.13
CA THR A 59 0.16 3.28 -5.01
C THR A 59 0.73 4.69 -5.13
N ILE A 60 2.05 4.88 -4.97
CA ILE A 60 2.68 6.20 -5.06
C ILE A 60 2.45 6.86 -6.44
N PRO A 61 2.78 6.23 -7.59
CA PRO A 61 2.52 6.83 -8.90
C PRO A 61 1.03 7.13 -9.12
N ASP A 62 0.12 6.26 -8.68
CA ASP A 62 -1.32 6.49 -8.83
C ASP A 62 -1.81 7.72 -8.03
N LEU A 63 -1.26 7.94 -6.83
CA LEU A 63 -1.55 9.12 -6.02
C LEU A 63 -0.98 10.40 -6.65
N LEU A 64 0.22 10.33 -7.23
CA LEU A 64 0.83 11.46 -7.94
C LEU A 64 0.01 11.85 -9.17
N ASP A 65 -0.43 10.86 -9.97
CA ASP A 65 -1.30 11.09 -11.12
C ASP A 65 -2.65 11.69 -10.71
N ALA A 66 -3.24 11.22 -9.61
CA ALA A 66 -4.47 11.78 -9.06
C ALA A 66 -4.27 13.24 -8.61
N ALA A 67 -3.16 13.55 -7.93
CA ALA A 67 -2.83 14.90 -7.49
C ALA A 67 -2.61 15.85 -8.68
N GLU A 68 -1.91 15.39 -9.72
CA GLU A 68 -1.69 16.17 -10.94
C GLU A 68 -3.01 16.49 -11.66
N ARG A 69 -3.94 15.53 -11.73
CA ARG A 69 -5.28 15.75 -12.30
C ARG A 69 -6.07 16.80 -11.51
N ILE A 70 -6.04 16.73 -10.18
CA ILE A 70 -6.72 17.70 -9.32
C ILE A 70 -6.13 19.10 -9.53
N TYR A 71 -4.80 19.21 -9.62
CA TYR A 71 -4.12 20.48 -9.89
C TYR A 71 -4.54 21.08 -11.24
N LYS A 72 -4.51 20.28 -12.31
CA LYS A 72 -4.92 20.70 -13.67
C LYS A 72 -6.40 21.11 -13.74
N VAL A 73 -7.29 20.46 -12.99
CA VAL A 73 -8.71 20.86 -12.92
C VAL A 73 -8.85 22.20 -12.21
N ARG A 74 -8.08 22.43 -11.13
CA ARG A 74 -8.10 23.71 -10.40
C ARG A 74 -7.61 24.87 -11.26
N GLU A 75 -6.56 24.68 -12.07
CA GLU A 75 -6.07 25.71 -13.00
C GLU A 75 -7.06 26.07 -14.12
N ARG A 76 -7.94 25.16 -14.52
CA ARG A 76 -8.95 25.42 -15.57
C ARG A 76 -10.23 26.07 -15.04
N ALA A 77 -10.43 26.03 -13.72
CA ALA A 77 -11.63 26.54 -13.06
C ALA A 77 -11.43 27.93 -12.43
N GLY A 78 -10.20 28.46 -12.40
CA GLY A 78 -9.86 29.83 -12.02
C GLY A 78 -9.53 30.68 -13.23
#